data_AF-A0A352RUL8-F1
#
_entry.id   AF-A0A352RUL8-F1
#
_cell.length_a   1.000
_cell.length_b   1.000
_cell.length_c   1.000
_cell.angle_alpha   90.00
_cell.angle_beta   90.00
_cell.angle_gamma   90.00
#
_symmetry.space_group_name_H-M   'P 1'
#
loop_
_entity.id
_entity.type
_entity.pdbx_description
1 polymer ?
#
loop_
_entity_poly.entity_id
_entity_poly.type
_entity_poly.pdbx_seq_one_letter_code
_entity_poly.pdbx_strand_id
1 'polypeptide(L)'
;MVSPPCPASSRERREASVVDIPDQEQELADRFYAKHGPCCAGCDWWHRVNTLVGQCHKSAPVSGAERYAMLGMRVNRPLEAGHVLTTREHHCGDFKDEFDWASLSPWYLRKIGMERAAATGESNG
;
A
#
# COMPACT_ATOMS: atom_id res chain seq x y z
N MET A 1 3.31 -22.29 -44.25
CA MET A 1 3.25 -23.18 -43.07
C MET A 1 2.27 -22.54 -42.10
N VAL A 2 1.07 -23.11 -41.97
CA VAL A 2 -0.02 -22.54 -41.15
C VAL A 2 -0.14 -23.42 -39.91
N SER A 3 0.13 -22.85 -38.74
CA SER A 3 -0.02 -23.53 -37.45
C SER A 3 -1.52 -23.75 -37.15
N PRO A 4 -1.91 -24.91 -36.58
CA PRO A 4 -3.28 -25.12 -36.16
C PRO A 4 -3.60 -24.29 -34.89
N PRO A 5 -4.86 -23.83 -34.72
CA PRO A 5 -5.29 -23.15 -33.50
C PRO A 5 -5.34 -24.13 -32.32
N CYS A 6 -4.86 -23.66 -31.17
CA CYS A 6 -4.93 -24.36 -29.89
C CYS A 6 -6.40 -24.53 -29.48
N PRO A 7 -6.87 -25.73 -29.08
CA PRO A 7 -8.27 -25.93 -28.72
C PRO A 7 -8.60 -25.25 -27.38
N ALA A 8 -9.64 -24.42 -27.40
CA ALA A 8 -10.28 -23.88 -26.22
C ALA A 8 -10.86 -25.03 -25.38
N SER A 9 -10.27 -25.26 -24.20
CA SER A 9 -10.81 -26.17 -23.19
C SER A 9 -11.84 -25.43 -22.34
N SER A 10 -13.10 -25.57 -22.74
CA SER A 10 -14.30 -25.27 -21.96
C SER A 10 -14.44 -26.21 -20.76
N ARG A 11 -13.84 -25.88 -19.62
CA ARG A 11 -14.13 -26.52 -18.32
C ARG A 11 -14.05 -25.51 -17.16
N GLU A 12 -15.18 -25.40 -16.46
CA GLU A 12 -15.33 -25.08 -15.03
C GLU A 12 -14.80 -23.70 -14.58
N ARG A 13 -15.58 -22.62 -14.59
CA ARG A 13 -16.71 -22.35 -13.68
C ARG A 13 -16.40 -22.63 -12.20
N ARG A 14 -15.39 -21.96 -11.63
CA ARG A 14 -15.33 -21.42 -10.24
C ARG A 14 -13.89 -20.99 -9.94
N GLU A 15 -13.56 -19.73 -10.18
CA GLU A 15 -12.49 -19.06 -9.45
C GLU A 15 -13.10 -17.77 -8.94
N ALA A 16 -13.75 -17.88 -7.77
CA ALA A 16 -13.79 -16.74 -6.88
C ALA A 16 -12.32 -16.40 -6.65
N SER A 17 -11.91 -15.26 -7.22
CA SER A 17 -10.60 -14.66 -7.06
C SER A 17 -10.09 -14.91 -5.66
N VAL A 18 -9.02 -15.68 -5.54
CA VAL A 18 -8.25 -15.76 -4.30
C VAL A 18 -7.72 -14.35 -4.10
N VAL A 19 -8.39 -13.58 -3.24
CA VAL A 19 -7.88 -12.30 -2.77
C VAL A 19 -6.66 -12.68 -1.94
N ASP A 20 -5.47 -12.42 -2.47
CA ASP A 20 -4.21 -12.65 -1.77
C ASP A 20 -4.33 -12.05 -0.37
N ILE A 21 -4.24 -12.90 0.65
CA ILE A 21 -4.18 -12.42 2.02
C ILE A 21 -2.91 -11.58 2.10
N PRO A 22 -2.99 -10.29 2.46
CA PRO A 22 -1.80 -9.46 2.53
C PRO A 22 -0.77 -10.08 3.46
N ASP A 23 0.51 -9.95 3.12
CA ASP A 23 1.57 -10.43 3.97
C ASP A 23 1.60 -9.68 5.31
N GLN A 24 2.43 -10.14 6.25
CA GLN A 24 2.52 -9.53 7.57
C GLN A 24 2.96 -8.06 7.52
N GLU A 25 3.70 -7.64 6.49
CA GLU A 25 4.19 -6.28 6.37
C GLU A 25 3.07 -5.33 5.97
N GLN A 26 2.28 -5.72 4.97
CA GLN A 26 1.10 -4.98 4.54
C GLN A 26 0.04 -4.95 5.65
N GLU A 27 -0.18 -6.05 6.36
CA GLU A 27 -1.14 -6.08 7.48
C GLU A 27 -0.82 -5.05 8.58
N LEU A 28 0.47 -4.82 8.86
CA LEU A 28 0.87 -3.80 9.84
C LEU A 28 0.58 -2.38 9.35
N ALA A 29 0.74 -2.13 8.05
CA ALA A 29 0.40 -0.86 7.44
C ALA A 29 -1.12 -0.63 7.44
N ASP A 30 -1.90 -1.65 7.06
CA ASP A 30 -3.37 -1.60 7.05
C ASP A 30 -3.94 -1.37 8.45
N ARG A 31 -3.43 -2.06 9.48
CA ARG A 31 -3.79 -1.82 10.89
C ARG A 31 -3.48 -0.38 11.31
N PHE A 32 -2.35 0.16 10.84
CA PHE A 32 -1.96 1.52 11.16
C PHE A 32 -2.92 2.52 10.52
N TYR A 33 -3.21 2.35 9.23
CA TYR A 33 -4.16 3.15 8.47
C TYR A 33 -5.56 3.11 9.08
N ALA A 34 -6.09 1.91 9.37
CA ALA A 34 -7.40 1.72 9.99
C ALA A 34 -7.56 2.48 11.32
N LYS A 35 -6.46 2.66 12.06
CA LYS A 35 -6.45 3.37 13.35
C LYS A 35 -6.26 4.88 13.24
N HIS A 36 -5.47 5.36 12.27
CA HIS A 36 -5.04 6.77 12.21
C HIS A 36 -5.65 7.55 11.04
N GLY A 37 -6.25 6.87 10.07
CA GLY A 37 -6.81 7.47 8.86
C GLY A 37 -5.75 7.74 7.77
N PRO A 38 -6.07 8.63 6.80
CA PRO A 38 -5.25 8.86 5.61
C PRO A 38 -3.88 9.42 5.94
N CYS A 39 -2.86 8.60 5.69
CA CYS A 39 -1.44 8.91 5.82
C CYS A 39 -0.64 8.06 4.83
N CYS A 40 0.64 8.38 4.62
CA CYS A 40 1.48 7.65 3.67
C CYS A 40 1.48 6.14 3.91
N ALA A 41 1.37 5.65 5.15
CA ALA A 41 1.29 4.22 5.43
C ALA A 41 0.16 3.47 4.69
N GLY A 42 -0.95 4.16 4.38
CA GLY A 42 -2.09 3.61 3.64
C GLY A 42 -2.20 4.13 2.22
N CYS A 43 -1.13 4.71 1.67
CA CYS A 43 -1.11 5.20 0.29
C CYS A 43 -0.61 4.11 -0.67
N ASP A 44 -1.27 3.95 -1.81
CA ASP A 44 -0.93 2.96 -2.85
C ASP A 44 0.50 3.10 -3.38
N TRP A 45 1.10 4.29 -3.26
CA TRP A 45 2.46 4.56 -3.73
C TRP A 45 3.53 4.36 -2.67
N TRP A 46 3.15 3.99 -1.45
CA TRP A 46 4.07 3.90 -0.33
C TRP A 46 4.45 2.45 -0.04
N HIS A 47 5.74 2.18 -0.13
CA HIS A 47 6.28 0.85 0.13
C HIS A 47 7.02 0.85 1.46
N ARG A 48 6.58 -0.02 2.36
CA ARG A 48 7.18 -0.17 3.68
C ARG A 48 8.65 -0.57 3.57
N VAL A 49 9.51 0.08 4.35
CA VAL A 49 10.92 -0.30 4.53
C VAL A 49 11.12 -0.93 5.91
N ASN A 50 10.48 -0.37 6.93
CA ASN A 50 10.41 -0.93 8.28
C ASN A 50 9.13 -0.43 8.99
N THR A 51 9.03 -0.64 10.31
CA THR A 51 7.83 -0.28 11.09
C THR A 51 7.57 1.22 11.22
N LEU A 52 8.54 2.10 10.90
CA LEU A 52 8.45 3.55 11.06
C LEU A 52 8.56 4.30 9.73
N VAL A 53 9.22 3.71 8.74
CA VAL A 53 9.64 4.39 7.50
C VAL A 53 9.28 3.56 6.29
N GLY A 54 8.95 4.24 5.20
CA GLY A 54 8.77 3.64 3.88
C GLY A 54 9.14 4.63 2.78
N GLN A 55 9.14 4.15 1.54
CA GLN A 55 9.54 4.91 0.36
C GLN A 55 8.34 5.22 -0.54
N CYS A 56 8.29 6.45 -1.03
CA CYS A 56 7.27 6.91 -1.96
C CYS A 56 7.69 6.67 -3.42
N HIS A 57 7.01 5.76 -4.11
CA HIS A 57 7.28 5.44 -5.52
C HIS A 57 6.60 6.40 -6.49
N LYS A 58 5.73 7.30 -6.02
CA LYS A 58 5.14 8.35 -6.85
C LYS A 58 6.18 9.32 -7.38
N SER A 59 7.12 9.72 -6.52
CA SER A 59 8.22 10.61 -6.89
C SER A 59 9.33 9.84 -7.59
N ALA A 60 9.96 10.45 -8.60
CA ALA A 60 11.18 9.92 -9.19
C ALA A 60 12.29 9.79 -8.13
N PRO A 61 13.27 8.90 -8.34
CA PRO A 61 14.45 8.82 -7.48
C PRO A 61 15.17 10.17 -7.39
N VAL A 62 15.57 10.53 -6.17
CA VAL A 62 16.28 11.77 -5.85
C VAL A 62 17.70 11.46 -5.37
N SER A 63 18.50 12.49 -5.15
CA SER A 63 19.82 12.32 -4.54
C SER A 63 19.70 11.74 -3.13
N GLY A 64 20.78 11.12 -2.63
CA GLY A 64 20.77 10.54 -1.29
C GLY A 64 20.43 11.55 -0.20
N ALA A 65 20.89 12.80 -0.29
CA ALA A 65 20.56 13.82 0.71
C ALA A 65 19.04 14.12 0.75
N GLU A 66 18.42 14.27 -0.43
CA GLU A 66 16.99 14.53 -0.57
C GLU A 66 16.15 13.33 -0.11
N ARG A 67 16.62 12.11 -0.41
CA ARG A 67 15.95 10.86 -0.02
C ARG A 67 15.65 10.78 1.47
N TYR A 68 16.58 11.23 2.31
CA TYR A 68 16.48 11.14 3.78
C TYR A 68 16.08 12.47 4.45
N ALA A 69 15.94 13.56 3.68
CA ALA A 69 15.67 14.89 4.22
C ALA A 69 14.40 14.94 5.08
N MET A 70 13.34 14.25 4.64
CA MET A 70 12.06 14.19 5.35
C MET A 70 12.10 13.38 6.66
N LEU A 71 13.15 12.59 6.88
CA LEU A 71 13.37 11.86 8.14
C LEU A 71 14.13 12.71 9.18
N GLY A 72 14.56 13.93 8.82
CA GLY A 72 15.37 14.78 9.69
C GLY A 72 16.78 14.24 9.94
N MET A 73 17.23 13.26 9.15
CA MET A 73 18.54 12.62 9.32
C MET A 73 19.64 13.48 8.70
N ARG A 74 20.72 13.66 9.45
CA ARG A 74 21.98 14.23 8.94
C ARG A 74 23.06 13.17 9.07
N VAL A 75 23.71 12.86 7.97
CA VAL A 75 24.77 11.85 7.94
C VAL A 75 26.00 12.41 7.25
N ASN A 76 27.16 12.02 7.78
CA ASN A 76 28.47 12.43 7.27
C ASN A 76 29.03 11.43 6.24
N ARG A 77 28.22 10.44 5.81
CA ARG A 77 28.59 9.47 4.79
C ARG A 77 27.75 9.69 3.53
N PRO A 78 28.29 9.36 2.34
CA PRO A 78 27.52 9.39 1.10
C PRO A 78 26.26 8.53 1.25
N LEU A 79 25.11 9.13 0.94
CA LEU A 79 23.83 8.44 0.92
C LEU A 79 23.53 7.97 -0.50
N GLU A 80 22.93 6.80 -0.60
CA GLU A 80 22.49 6.26 -1.88
C GLU A 80 21.25 7.00 -2.38
N ALA A 81 21.24 7.27 -3.69
CA ALA A 81 20.08 7.79 -4.39
C ALA A 81 18.90 6.79 -4.33
N GLY A 82 17.68 7.29 -4.51
CA GLY A 82 16.49 6.45 -4.51
C GLY A 82 15.21 7.25 -4.27
N HIS A 83 14.10 6.52 -4.10
CA HIS A 83 12.81 7.12 -3.76
C HIS A 83 12.83 7.77 -2.38
N VAL A 84 12.13 8.90 -2.26
CA VAL A 84 12.01 9.68 -1.01
C VAL A 84 11.48 8.78 0.10
N LEU A 85 12.13 8.85 1.27
CA LEU A 85 11.68 8.17 2.47
C LEU A 85 10.84 9.10 3.33
N THR A 86 9.71 8.60 3.81
CA THR A 86 8.82 9.31 4.74
C THR A 86 8.56 8.47 5.97
N THR A 87 8.22 9.12 7.07
CA THR A 87 7.63 8.41 8.22
C THR A 87 6.26 7.89 7.82
N ARG A 88 5.82 6.80 8.44
CA ARG A 88 4.50 6.21 8.17
C ARG A 88 3.35 7.20 8.47
N GLU A 89 3.53 8.09 9.44
CA GLU A 89 2.58 9.15 9.82
C GLU A 89 2.58 10.35 8.87
N HIS A 90 3.46 10.40 7.87
CA HIS A 90 3.54 11.54 6.98
C HIS A 90 2.23 11.70 6.19
N HIS A 91 1.74 12.93 6.08
CA HIS A 91 0.59 13.27 5.27
C HIS A 91 1.09 14.02 4.04
N CYS A 92 0.99 13.40 2.87
CA CYS A 92 1.33 14.04 1.60
C CYS A 92 0.07 14.62 0.94
N GLY A 93 0.24 15.69 0.16
CA GLY A 93 -0.85 16.29 -0.61
C GLY A 93 -1.34 15.41 -1.76
N ASP A 94 -0.49 14.49 -2.22
CA ASP A 94 -0.82 13.52 -3.26
C ASP A 94 -1.26 12.17 -2.65
N PHE A 95 -1.92 12.15 -1.49
CA PHE A 95 -2.40 10.89 -0.94
C PHE A 95 -3.36 10.20 -1.92
N LYS A 96 -3.19 8.89 -2.11
CA LYS A 96 -4.02 8.07 -3.00
C LYS A 96 -4.30 6.71 -2.38
N ASP A 97 -5.58 6.41 -2.23
CA ASP A 97 -6.14 5.12 -1.80
C ASP A 97 -7.27 4.78 -2.77
N GLU A 98 -6.93 4.21 -3.92
CA GLU A 98 -7.90 3.66 -4.87
C GLU A 98 -8.21 2.18 -4.59
N PHE A 99 -7.65 1.65 -3.49
CA PHE A 99 -7.83 0.26 -3.11
C PHE A 99 -9.28 0.00 -2.67
N ASP A 100 -9.92 -1.00 -3.28
CA ASP A 100 -11.26 -1.42 -2.87
C ASP A 100 -11.17 -2.27 -1.59
N TRP A 101 -11.28 -1.63 -0.43
CA TRP A 101 -11.31 -2.29 0.87
C TRP A 101 -12.45 -3.31 1.01
N ALA A 102 -13.55 -3.18 0.25
CA ALA A 102 -14.65 -4.13 0.29
C ALA A 102 -14.32 -5.44 -0.44
N SER A 103 -13.27 -5.46 -1.28
CA SER A 103 -12.77 -6.68 -1.91
C SER A 103 -12.11 -7.64 -0.91
N LEU A 104 -11.64 -7.14 0.24
CA LEU A 104 -10.98 -7.95 1.26
C LEU A 104 -11.97 -8.83 2.03
N SER A 105 -11.49 -9.98 2.51
CA SER A 105 -12.33 -10.88 3.29
C SER A 105 -12.85 -10.21 4.58
N PRO A 106 -14.10 -10.49 5.00
CA PRO A 106 -14.62 -9.94 6.25
C PRO A 106 -13.78 -10.31 7.48
N TRP A 107 -13.12 -11.47 7.47
CA TRP A 107 -12.18 -11.85 8.53
C TRP A 107 -10.97 -10.90 8.60
N TYR A 108 -10.41 -10.53 7.45
CA TYR A 108 -9.25 -9.65 7.40
C TYR A 108 -9.61 -8.23 7.84
N LEU A 109 -10.76 -7.71 7.40
CA LEU A 109 -11.27 -6.41 7.84
C LEU A 109 -11.45 -6.33 9.37
N ARG A 110 -11.93 -7.41 10.02
CA ARG A 110 -11.96 -7.50 11.49
C ARG A 110 -10.57 -7.54 12.10
N LYS A 111 -9.64 -8.27 11.49
CA LYS A 111 -8.26 -8.40 11.95
C LYS A 111 -7.53 -7.05 12.00
N ILE A 112 -7.78 -6.18 11.02
CA ILE A 112 -7.17 -4.85 10.92
C ILE A 112 -7.97 -3.75 11.64
N GLY A 113 -9.21 -4.05 12.09
CA GLY A 113 -10.04 -3.13 12.87
C GLY A 113 -10.96 -2.21 12.06
N MET A 114 -11.20 -2.50 10.77
CA MET A 114 -12.06 -1.68 9.89
C MET A 114 -13.57 -2.03 9.95
N GLU A 115 -13.94 -2.98 10.81
CA GLU A 115 -15.32 -3.49 10.95
C GLU A 115 -16.38 -2.43 11.31
N ARG A 116 -15.97 -1.26 11.82
CA ARG A 116 -16.88 -0.15 12.17
C ARG A 116 -17.04 0.91 11.08
N ALA A 117 -16.10 1.05 10.14
CA ALA A 117 -16.22 2.06 9.08
C ALA A 117 -17.35 1.76 8.09
N ALA A 118 -17.64 0.47 7.86
CA ALA A 118 -18.75 0.03 7.01
C ALA A 118 -20.15 0.21 7.65
N ALA A 119 -20.24 0.41 8.96
CA ALA A 119 -21.51 0.55 9.68
C ALA A 119 -21.98 2.01 9.84
N THR A 120 -21.08 2.97 9.65
CA THR A 120 -21.38 4.41 9.67
C THR A 120 -20.93 5.00 8.35
N GLY A 121 -21.86 5.10 7.41
CA GLY A 121 -21.69 5.91 6.20
C GLY A 121 -21.62 7.39 6.55
N GLU A 122 -20.49 7.83 7.10
CA GLU A 122 -20.16 9.24 7.27
C GLU A 122 -19.05 9.60 6.26
N SER A 123 -19.52 9.98 5.08
CA SER A 123 -18.84 10.90 4.18
C SER A 123 -18.65 12.24 4.89
N ASN A 124 -17.46 12.53 5.39
CA ASN A 124 -17.07 13.90 5.74
C ASN A 124 -16.40 14.54 4.53
N GLY A 125 -17.05 15.58 3.99
CA GLY A 125 -16.59 16.35 2.84
C GLY A 125 -15.71 17.54 3.18
#